data_AF-A0A3S1ARX4-F1
#
_entry.id   AF-A0A3S1ARX4-F1
#
_cell.length_a   1.000
_cell.length_b   1.000
_cell.length_c   1.000
_cell.angle_alpha   90.00
_cell.angle_beta   90.00
_cell.angle_gamma   90.00
#
_symmetry.space_group_name_H-M   'P 1'
#
loop_
_entity.id
_entity.type
_entity.pdbx_description
1 polymer ?
#
loop_
_entity_poly.entity_id
_entity_poly.type
_entity_poly.pdbx_seq_one_letter_code
_entity_poly.pdbx_strand_id
1 'polypeptide(L)'
;MYKRLVEGPVFKVITEGMSPLVRVYAHCVSKRYYKYPDGALVVYYLNMGEEQSLLTTSQVQGYAGSADSQLDLFVFTPGDSDGLLSRKVKLNGELLEMNGSKLPKMDAQMHSGDVPLSPRSFGFVVIPYADVPLCKHYHRTEGL
;
A
#
# COMPACT_ATOMS: atom_id res chain seq x y z
N MET A 1 -8.55 5.94 1.50
CA MET A 1 -7.71 4.73 1.68
C MET A 1 -6.89 4.74 2.95
N TYR A 2 -6.06 5.76 3.21
CA TYR A 2 -5.19 5.84 4.40
C TYR A 2 -5.87 5.40 5.71
N LYS A 3 -7.04 5.97 6.06
CA LYS A 3 -7.83 5.59 7.26
C LYS A 3 -8.30 4.13 7.32
N ARG A 4 -8.34 3.42 6.18
CA ARG A 4 -8.75 2.01 6.12
C ARG A 4 -7.58 1.03 6.26
N LEU A 5 -6.35 1.48 5.99
CA LEU A 5 -5.18 0.61 5.92
C LEU A 5 -4.10 0.96 6.93
N VAL A 6 -3.96 2.20 7.37
CA VAL A 6 -2.81 2.65 8.16
C VAL A 6 -3.20 2.88 9.60
N GLU A 7 -2.54 2.21 10.54
CA GLU A 7 -2.64 2.47 11.97
C GLU A 7 -1.35 2.12 12.73
N GLY A 8 -1.34 2.45 14.02
CA GLY A 8 -0.29 2.02 14.92
C GLY A 8 1.10 2.60 14.62
N PRO A 9 2.16 1.92 15.08
CA PRO A 9 3.52 2.45 15.04
C PRO A 9 4.05 2.65 13.62
N VAL A 10 4.93 3.64 13.50
CA VAL A 10 5.64 4.00 12.26
C VAL A 10 6.94 3.21 12.19
N PHE A 11 7.27 2.67 11.01
CA PHE A 11 8.55 2.02 10.75
C PHE A 11 9.42 2.86 9.84
N LYS A 12 10.74 2.78 10.04
CA LYS A 12 11.74 3.34 9.12
C LYS A 12 11.90 2.39 7.93
N VAL A 13 11.77 2.90 6.72
CA VAL A 13 11.99 2.14 5.48
C VAL A 13 13.39 2.39 4.95
N ILE A 14 14.08 1.33 4.52
CA ILE A 14 15.36 1.43 3.82
C ILE A 14 15.07 1.59 2.33
N THR A 15 15.49 2.71 1.75
CA THR A 15 15.23 3.07 0.34
C THR A 15 16.52 3.07 -0.50
N GLU A 16 17.53 2.31 -0.08
CA GLU A 16 18.78 2.19 -0.83
C GLU A 16 18.51 1.61 -2.23
N GLY A 17 19.10 2.22 -3.25
CA GLY A 17 18.87 1.87 -4.66
C GLY A 17 17.56 2.40 -5.26
N MET A 18 16.69 3.05 -4.47
CA MET A 18 15.49 3.70 -5.01
C MET A 18 15.80 5.14 -5.46
N SER A 19 15.06 5.61 -6.48
CA SER A 19 15.13 7.01 -6.91
C SER A 19 14.76 7.95 -5.75
N PRO A 20 15.45 9.10 -5.57
CA PRO A 20 15.09 10.09 -4.55
C PRO A 20 13.72 10.74 -4.79
N LEU A 21 13.15 10.55 -5.99
CA LEU A 21 11.79 10.97 -6.32
C LEU A 21 10.72 9.98 -5.85
N VAL A 22 11.13 8.84 -5.30
CA VAL A 22 10.24 7.87 -4.66
C VAL A 22 10.34 8.01 -3.15
N ARG A 23 9.20 8.26 -2.52
CA ARG A 23 9.07 8.29 -1.06
C ARG A 23 8.31 7.06 -0.60
N VAL A 24 8.82 6.39 0.43
CA VAL A 24 8.24 5.16 0.96
C VAL A 24 8.10 5.26 2.48
N TYR A 25 6.99 4.76 2.99
CA TYR A 25 6.63 4.78 4.41
C TYR A 25 6.00 3.44 4.79
N ALA A 26 6.10 3.05 6.06
CA ALA A 26 5.54 1.79 6.53
C ALA A 26 4.93 1.89 7.93
N HIS A 27 3.83 1.18 8.15
CA HIS A 27 3.04 1.14 9.38
C HIS A 27 2.40 -0.25 9.56
N CYS A 28 1.85 -0.51 10.73
CA CYS A 28 0.95 -1.65 10.90
C CYS A 28 -0.35 -1.45 10.09
N VAL A 29 -0.94 -2.57 9.66
CA VAL A 29 -2.17 -2.53 8.85
C VAL A 29 -3.39 -2.41 9.76
N SER A 30 -4.31 -1.51 9.42
CA SER A 30 -5.60 -1.46 10.10
C SER A 30 -6.50 -2.63 9.74
N LYS A 31 -7.01 -3.30 10.76
CA LYS A 31 -7.88 -4.48 10.64
C LYS A 31 -9.38 -4.15 10.59
N ARG A 32 -9.74 -2.87 10.69
CA ARG A 32 -11.14 -2.41 10.79
C ARG A 32 -11.97 -2.66 9.54
N TYR A 33 -11.35 -2.53 8.37
CA TYR A 33 -12.05 -2.64 7.07
C TYR A 33 -11.69 -3.91 6.31
N TYR A 34 -10.47 -4.42 6.51
CA TYR A 34 -9.95 -5.62 5.87
C TYR A 34 -9.46 -6.57 6.95
N LYS A 35 -9.80 -7.87 6.83
CA LYS A 35 -9.49 -8.88 7.85
C LYS A 35 -8.07 -9.43 7.71
N TYR A 36 -7.08 -8.54 7.80
CA TYR A 36 -5.67 -8.92 7.78
C TYR A 36 -5.25 -9.60 9.10
N PRO A 37 -4.29 -10.54 9.07
CA PRO A 37 -3.83 -11.22 10.28
C PRO A 37 -2.97 -10.30 11.16
N ASP A 38 -2.77 -10.71 12.41
CA ASP A 38 -1.87 -10.01 13.33
C ASP A 38 -0.44 -9.98 12.76
N GLY A 39 0.25 -8.85 12.89
CA GLY A 39 1.60 -8.69 12.35
C GLY A 39 1.65 -8.20 10.90
N ALA A 40 0.51 -8.00 10.24
CA ALA A 40 0.47 -7.44 8.89
C ALA A 40 1.06 -6.03 8.82
N LEU A 41 1.75 -5.72 7.72
CA LEU A 41 2.40 -4.43 7.46
C LEU A 41 1.81 -3.77 6.21
N VAL A 42 1.62 -2.46 6.24
CA VAL A 42 1.31 -1.66 5.06
C VAL A 42 2.50 -0.78 4.72
N VAL A 43 2.97 -0.89 3.48
CA VAL A 43 3.91 0.03 2.87
C VAL A 43 3.12 0.95 1.96
N TYR A 44 3.36 2.26 2.00
CA TYR A 44 2.77 3.19 1.05
C TYR A 44 3.82 4.11 0.46
N TYR A 45 3.62 4.43 -0.82
CA TYR A 45 4.62 5.11 -1.62
C TYR A 45 4.03 6.27 -2.40
N LEU A 46 4.91 7.19 -2.79
CA LEU A 46 4.66 8.25 -3.75
C LEU A 46 5.83 8.26 -4.73
N ASN A 47 5.56 7.91 -5.99
CA ASN A 47 6.53 8.07 -7.08
C ASN A 47 6.25 9.39 -7.80
N MET A 48 7.11 10.38 -7.58
CA MET A 48 7.04 11.69 -8.25
C MET A 48 7.85 11.74 -9.55
N GLY A 49 8.60 10.67 -9.85
CA GLY A 49 9.41 10.56 -11.05
C GLY A 49 8.58 10.30 -12.30
N GLU A 50 9.20 10.54 -13.44
CA GLU A 50 8.66 10.21 -14.77
C GLU A 50 8.93 8.75 -15.15
N GLU A 51 9.83 8.10 -14.40
CA GLU A 51 10.23 6.72 -14.60
C GLU A 51 9.55 5.77 -13.61
N GLN A 52 9.33 4.54 -14.07
CA GLN A 52 8.88 3.47 -13.19
C GLN A 52 9.99 3.13 -12.20
N SER A 53 9.64 3.00 -10.93
CA SER A 53 10.52 2.43 -9.91
C SER A 53 10.01 1.06 -9.49
N LEU A 54 10.85 0.28 -8.83
CA LEU A 54 10.52 -1.06 -8.39
C LEU A 54 10.68 -1.15 -6.87
N LEU A 55 9.66 -1.66 -6.19
CA LEU A 55 9.77 -2.12 -4.81
C LEU A 55 10.04 -3.63 -4.87
N THR A 56 11.27 -4.02 -4.57
CA THR A 56 11.70 -5.42 -4.74
C THR A 56 11.18 -6.29 -3.62
N THR A 57 11.01 -7.58 -3.90
CA THR A 57 10.70 -8.56 -2.86
C THR A 57 11.77 -8.59 -1.79
N SER A 58 13.05 -8.31 -2.06
CA SER A 58 14.08 -8.25 -1.02
C SER A 58 13.88 -7.09 -0.03
N GLN A 59 13.45 -5.92 -0.52
CA GLN A 59 13.09 -4.77 0.32
C GLN A 59 11.82 -5.04 1.15
N VAL A 60 10.93 -5.88 0.62
CA VAL A 60 9.69 -6.33 1.28
C VAL A 60 9.91 -7.52 2.22
N GLN A 61 10.82 -8.44 1.88
CA GLN A 61 11.19 -9.66 2.61
C GLN A 61 11.94 -9.34 3.90
N GLY A 62 12.63 -8.20 3.96
CA GLY A 62 13.10 -7.66 5.24
C GLY A 62 11.98 -7.52 6.28
N TYR A 63 10.71 -7.48 5.83
CA TYR A 63 9.51 -7.46 6.65
C TYR A 63 8.64 -8.72 6.54
N ALA A 64 8.94 -9.70 5.66
CA ALA A 64 8.05 -10.80 5.32
C ALA A 64 8.81 -12.11 5.11
N GLY A 65 8.44 -13.16 5.85
CA GLY A 65 9.22 -14.38 6.00
C GLY A 65 9.36 -15.31 4.77
N SER A 66 8.92 -14.95 3.56
CA SER A 66 9.15 -15.78 2.36
C SER A 66 9.00 -15.05 1.02
N ALA A 67 9.62 -15.61 -0.03
CA ALA A 67 9.62 -15.09 -1.39
C ALA A 67 8.26 -15.16 -2.12
N ASP A 68 7.34 -15.98 -1.63
CA ASP A 68 5.99 -16.15 -2.17
C ASP A 68 4.92 -15.36 -1.39
N SER A 69 5.34 -14.28 -0.71
CA SER A 69 4.42 -13.45 0.06
C SER A 69 3.38 -12.82 -0.87
N GLN A 70 2.13 -13.27 -0.77
CA GLN A 70 1.00 -12.64 -1.41
C GLN A 70 0.90 -11.18 -0.94
N LEU A 71 0.84 -10.25 -1.89
CA LEU A 71 0.69 -8.83 -1.64
C LEU A 71 -0.70 -8.36 -2.08
N ASP A 72 -1.20 -7.35 -1.39
CA ASP A 72 -2.46 -6.69 -1.71
C ASP A 72 -2.18 -5.24 -2.11
N LEU A 73 -2.41 -4.92 -3.38
CA LEU A 73 -2.12 -3.60 -3.96
C LEU A 73 -3.36 -2.70 -3.96
N PHE A 74 -3.12 -1.43 -3.66
CA PHE A 74 -4.09 -0.34 -3.78
C PHE A 74 -3.42 0.84 -4.47
N VAL A 75 -3.35 0.79 -5.80
CA VAL A 75 -2.65 1.78 -6.63
C VAL A 75 -3.61 2.84 -7.13
N PHE A 76 -3.28 4.11 -6.89
CA PHE A 76 -4.07 5.25 -7.34
C PHE A 76 -3.47 5.88 -8.59
N THR A 77 -4.31 6.06 -9.60
CA THR A 77 -3.96 6.70 -10.87
C THR A 77 -5.01 7.74 -11.27
N PRO A 78 -4.67 8.70 -12.14
CA PRO A 78 -5.65 9.61 -12.74
C PRO A 78 -6.88 8.90 -13.33
N GLY A 79 -8.05 9.51 -13.15
CA GLY A 79 -9.32 8.91 -13.60
C GLY A 79 -9.60 9.04 -15.09
N ASP A 80 -8.97 10.01 -15.76
CA ASP A 80 -9.25 10.38 -17.16
C ASP A 80 -7.99 10.91 -17.88
N SER A 81 -8.18 11.43 -19.09
CA SER A 81 -7.12 11.93 -19.97
C SER A 81 -6.44 13.21 -19.47
N ASP A 82 -6.98 13.89 -18.47
CA ASP A 82 -6.38 15.11 -17.91
C ASP A 82 -5.17 14.79 -17.02
N GLY A 83 -4.89 13.51 -16.79
CA GLY A 83 -3.71 13.04 -16.07
C GLY A 83 -3.68 13.60 -14.64
N LEU A 84 -2.53 14.15 -14.22
CA LEU A 84 -2.39 14.72 -12.87
C LEU A 84 -3.34 15.89 -12.56
N LEU A 85 -3.93 16.52 -13.59
CA LEU A 85 -4.91 17.59 -13.42
C LEU A 85 -6.35 17.06 -13.26
N SER A 86 -6.55 15.75 -13.45
CA SER A 86 -7.84 15.09 -13.29
C SER A 86 -8.41 15.30 -11.89
N ARG A 87 -9.71 15.55 -11.82
CA ARG A 87 -10.47 15.56 -10.56
C ARG A 87 -11.04 14.18 -10.21
N LYS A 88 -10.76 13.19 -11.05
CA LYS A 88 -11.19 11.81 -10.91
C LYS A 88 -9.97 10.95 -10.57
N VAL A 89 -10.21 9.88 -9.81
CA VAL A 89 -9.14 8.95 -9.42
C VAL A 89 -9.61 7.52 -9.61
N LYS A 90 -8.72 6.68 -10.13
CA LYS A 90 -8.90 5.24 -10.19
C LYS A 90 -8.15 4.56 -9.06
N LEU A 91 -8.70 3.48 -8.54
CA LEU A 91 -8.03 2.52 -7.68
C LEU A 91 -7.90 1.22 -8.46
N ASN A 92 -6.68 0.74 -8.69
CA ASN A 92 -6.42 -0.49 -9.45
C ASN A 92 -7.11 -0.50 -10.82
N GLY A 93 -7.21 0.67 -11.47
CA GLY A 93 -7.88 0.85 -12.76
C GLY A 93 -9.39 1.15 -12.70
N GLU A 94 -10.04 0.95 -11.54
CA GLU A 94 -11.46 1.19 -11.36
C GLU A 94 -11.75 2.60 -10.84
N LEU A 95 -12.68 3.31 -11.48
CA LEU A 95 -13.02 4.69 -11.14
C LEU A 95 -13.73 4.76 -9.78
N LEU A 96 -13.19 5.56 -8.85
CA LEU A 96 -13.78 5.76 -7.54
C LEU A 96 -14.82 6.88 -7.58
N GLU A 97 -16.08 6.51 -7.70
CA GLU A 97 -17.22 7.42 -7.66
C GLU A 97 -18.26 6.97 -6.61
N MET A 98 -18.86 7.93 -5.92
CA MET A 98 -19.95 7.63 -4.98
C MET A 98 -21.23 7.28 -5.74
N ASN A 99 -22.00 6.35 -5.20
CA ASN A 99 -23.35 6.07 -5.67
C ASN A 99 -24.36 6.56 -4.62
N GLY A 100 -24.84 7.79 -4.80
CA GLY A 100 -25.67 8.48 -3.80
C GLY A 100 -24.90 8.65 -2.48
N SER A 101 -25.42 8.10 -1.38
CA SER A 101 -24.79 8.11 -0.06
C SER A 101 -23.81 6.95 0.19
N LYS A 102 -23.64 6.03 -0.76
CA LYS A 102 -22.77 4.85 -0.61
C LYS A 102 -21.36 5.17 -1.09
N LEU A 103 -20.38 4.91 -0.22
CA LEU A 103 -18.96 4.94 -0.59
C LEU A 103 -18.66 3.84 -1.62
N PRO A 104 -17.78 4.09 -2.60
CA PRO A 104 -17.34 3.05 -3.53
C PRO A 104 -16.64 1.92 -2.77
N LYS A 105 -16.69 0.72 -3.37
CA LYS A 105 -15.81 -0.37 -2.96
C LYS A 105 -14.36 0.03 -3.22
N MET A 106 -13.47 -0.47 -2.39
CA MET A 106 -12.05 -0.19 -2.51
C MET A 106 -11.31 -1.51 -2.35
N ASP A 107 -11.37 -2.34 -3.39
CA ASP A 107 -10.90 -3.71 -3.31
C ASP A 107 -9.39 -3.79 -3.64
N ALA A 108 -8.71 -4.71 -2.97
CA ALA A 108 -7.30 -4.97 -3.21
C ALA A 108 -7.11 -5.68 -4.56
N GLN A 109 -5.98 -5.44 -5.21
CA GLN A 109 -5.51 -6.27 -6.31
C GLN A 109 -4.41 -7.18 -5.79
N MET A 110 -4.64 -8.49 -5.84
CA MET A 110 -3.65 -9.49 -5.43
C MET A 110 -2.44 -9.43 -6.37
N HIS A 111 -1.24 -9.48 -5.80
CA HIS A 111 0.02 -9.43 -6.52
C HIS A 111 1.06 -10.37 -5.89
N SER A 112 2.03 -10.79 -6.68
CA SER A 112 3.15 -11.61 -6.24
C SER A 112 4.44 -11.11 -6.89
N GLY A 113 5.54 -11.14 -6.15
CA GLY A 113 6.84 -10.67 -6.64
C GLY A 113 7.01 -9.15 -6.49
N ASP A 114 7.94 -8.61 -7.28
CA ASP A 114 8.29 -7.20 -7.25
C ASP A 114 7.10 -6.31 -7.62
N VAL A 115 6.93 -5.19 -6.91
CA VAL A 115 5.81 -4.27 -7.13
C VAL A 115 6.26 -3.10 -8.01
N PRO A 116 5.71 -2.95 -9.22
CA PRO A 116 5.99 -1.79 -10.06
C PRO A 116 5.34 -0.54 -9.46
N LEU A 117 6.15 0.48 -9.20
CA LEU A 117 5.71 1.79 -8.73
C LEU A 117 5.60 2.71 -9.95
N SER A 118 4.40 2.79 -10.52
CA SER A 118 4.16 3.57 -11.75
C SER A 118 4.61 5.03 -11.59
N PRO A 119 5.08 5.69 -12.67
CA PRO A 119 5.40 7.11 -12.66
C PRO A 119 4.23 7.96 -12.17
N ARG A 120 4.55 9.07 -11.49
CA ARG A 120 3.56 10.07 -11.08
C ARG A 120 2.32 9.46 -10.39
N SER A 121 2.55 8.45 -9.54
CA SER A 121 1.50 7.68 -8.87
C SER A 121 1.75 7.56 -7.37
N PHE A 122 0.73 7.14 -6.64
CA PHE A 122 0.86 6.77 -5.24
C PHE A 122 0.03 5.51 -4.98
N GLY A 123 0.39 4.75 -3.95
CA GLY A 123 -0.32 3.52 -3.66
C GLY A 123 0.04 2.94 -2.30
N PHE A 124 -0.70 1.89 -1.94
CA PHE A 124 -0.48 1.09 -0.74
C PHE A 124 -0.22 -0.35 -1.16
N VAL A 125 0.73 -0.98 -0.48
CA VAL A 125 1.12 -2.38 -0.62
C VAL A 125 0.95 -3.00 0.76
N VAL A 126 -0.09 -3.81 0.93
CA VAL A 126 -0.26 -4.59 2.16
C VAL A 126 0.49 -5.90 2.01
N ILE A 127 1.21 -6.25 3.07
CA ILE A 127 1.93 -7.50 3.25
C ILE A 127 1.20 -8.24 4.38
N PRO A 128 0.19 -9.07 4.07
CA PRO A 128 -0.66 -9.69 5.08
C PRO A 128 0.15 -10.53 6.07
N TYR A 129 1.08 -11.35 5.57
CA TYR A 129 1.84 -12.31 6.38
C TYR A 129 3.24 -11.82 6.75
N ALA A 130 3.40 -10.50 6.93
CA ALA A 130 4.67 -9.90 7.36
C ALA A 130 5.13 -10.40 8.75
N ASP A 131 4.20 -10.81 9.61
CA ASP A 131 4.49 -11.42 10.92
C ASP A 131 5.24 -10.50 11.90
N VAL A 132 5.19 -9.18 11.70
CA VAL A 132 5.97 -8.19 12.44
C VAL A 132 5.60 -8.21 13.94
N PRO A 133 6.53 -8.52 14.86
CA PRO A 133 6.23 -8.68 16.29
C PRO A 133 5.60 -7.44 16.93
N LEU A 134 6.06 -6.25 16.57
CA LEU A 134 5.51 -4.99 17.09
C LEU A 134 4.07 -4.78 16.62
N CYS A 135 3.74 -5.11 15.38
CA CYS A 135 2.37 -5.05 14.88
C CYS A 135 1.48 -6.12 15.51
N LYS A 136 1.99 -7.33 15.77
CA LYS A 136 1.25 -8.34 16.53
C LYS A 136 0.88 -7.85 17.92
N HIS A 137 1.85 -7.25 18.63
CA HIS A 137 1.60 -6.68 19.95
C HIS A 137 0.54 -5.59 19.85
N TYR A 138 0.73 -4.62 18.96
CA TYR A 138 -0.21 -3.52 18.73
C TYR A 138 -1.63 -4.01 18.41
N HIS A 139 -1.81 -4.94 17.45
CA HIS A 139 -3.13 -5.45 17.08
C HIS A 139 -3.85 -6.19 18.21
N ARG A 140 -3.13 -6.71 19.21
CA ARG A 140 -3.70 -7.45 20.35
C ARG A 140 -4.03 -6.57 21.54
N THR A 141 -3.36 -5.43 21.70
CA THR A 141 -3.50 -4.58 22.89
C THR A 141 -4.20 -3.26 22.61
N GLU A 142 -3.95 -2.67 21.44
CA GLU A 142 -4.40 -1.30 21.08
C GLU A 142 -5.18 -1.26 19.75
N GLY A 143 -5.13 -2.33 18.96
CA GLY A 143 -5.86 -2.47 17.70
C GLY A 143 -7.36 -2.54 17.93
N LEU A 144 -8.11 -1.76 17.14
CA LEU A 144 -9.58 -1.71 17.14
C LEU A 144 -10.18 -2.69 16.14
#